data_AF-A0A412YS84-F1
#
_entry.id   AF-A0A412YS84-F1
#
_cell.length_a   1.000
_cell.length_b   1.000
_cell.length_c   1.000
_cell.angle_alpha   90.00
_cell.angle_beta   90.00
_cell.angle_gamma   90.00
#
_symmetry.space_group_name_H-M   'P 1'
#
loop_
_entity.id
_entity.type
_entity.pdbx_description
1 polymer ?
#
loop_
_entity_poly.entity_id
_entity_poly.type
_entity_poly.pdbx_seq_one_letter_code
_entity_poly.pdbx_strand_id
1 'polypeptide(L)' 'MFVLSPQAFGVNSIVLGDNSKAYGDNSKGYGDRIDAYKKV' A
#
# COMPACT_ATOMS: atom_id res chain seq x y z
N MET A 1 -20.27 -2.65 6.08
CA MET A 1 -18.95 -3.07 5.54
C MET A 1 -17.93 -2.03 6.00
N PHE A 2 -16.87 -2.41 6.73
CA PHE A 2 -15.84 -1.47 7.15
C PHE A 2 -14.79 -1.31 6.04
N VAL A 3 -14.50 -0.07 5.68
CA VAL A 3 -13.42 0.31 4.76
C VAL A 3 -12.31 0.92 5.59
N LEU A 4 -11.09 0.40 5.42
CA LEU A 4 -9.89 1.02 6.00
C LEU A 4 -9.20 1.84 4.92
N SER A 5 -8.69 2.99 5.30
CA SER A 5 -7.83 3.78 4.44
C SER A 5 -6.56 3.00 4.07
N PRO A 6 -5.98 3.25 2.88
CA PRO A 6 -4.68 2.70 2.51
C PRO A 6 -3.59 3.05 3.54
N GLN A 7 -2.67 2.11 3.79
CA GLN A 7 -1.59 2.26 4.78
C GLN A 7 -0.21 2.06 4.16
N ALA A 8 0.64 3.09 4.24
CA ALA A 8 2.00 3.09 3.74
C ALA A 8 3.00 2.98 4.89
N PHE A 9 3.81 1.92 4.92
CA PHE A 9 4.78 1.67 6.00
C PHE A 9 6.23 1.98 5.61
N GLY A 10 6.53 2.10 4.31
CA GLY A 10 7.88 2.40 3.81
C GLY A 10 8.11 3.89 3.56
N VAL A 11 9.37 4.32 3.64
CA VAL A 11 9.78 5.68 3.24
C VAL A 11 9.57 5.84 1.74
N ASN A 12 8.99 6.96 1.33
CA ASN A 12 8.65 7.23 -0.07
C ASN A 12 7.76 6.14 -0.73
N SER A 13 6.94 5.45 0.07
CA SER A 13 5.97 4.50 -0.46
C SER A 13 4.63 5.17 -0.76
N ILE A 14 3.94 4.65 -1.77
CA ILE A 14 2.60 5.12 -2.18
C ILE A 14 1.69 3.90 -2.25
N VAL A 15 0.53 3.97 -1.60
CA VAL A 15 -0.55 3.00 -1.80
C VAL A 15 -1.87 3.72 -1.94
N LEU A 16 -2.62 3.36 -2.98
CA LEU A 16 -3.95 3.87 -3.27
C LEU A 16 -4.91 2.70 -3.42
N GLY A 17 -5.99 2.71 -2.64
CA GLY A 17 -7.04 1.70 -2.64
C GLY A 17 -7.49 1.31 -1.22
N ASP A 18 -8.75 0.92 -1.12
CA ASP A 18 -9.39 0.56 0.14
C ASP A 18 -8.79 -0.72 0.71
N ASN A 19 -8.51 -0.73 2.01
CA ASN A 19 -7.88 -1.84 2.72
C ASN A 19 -6.52 -2.28 2.15
N SER A 20 -5.81 -1.40 1.43
CA SER A 20 -4.51 -1.71 0.82
C SER A 20 -3.34 -1.29 1.68
N LYS A 21 -2.21 -1.97 1.51
CA LYS A 21 -0.99 -1.75 2.29
C LYS A 21 0.25 -1.72 1.40
N ALA A 22 1.23 -0.92 1.77
CA ALA A 22 2.55 -0.87 1.14
C ALA A 22 3.65 -1.11 2.16
N TYR A 23 4.46 -2.13 1.91
CA TYR A 23 5.54 -2.61 2.76
C TYR A 23 6.89 -2.44 2.05
N GLY A 24 7.74 -1.58 2.56
CA GLY A 24 9.09 -1.35 2.06
C GLY A 24 9.26 -0.01 1.34
N ASP A 25 10.48 0.52 1.39
CA ASP A 25 10.80 1.83 0.86
C ASP A 25 10.64 1.89 -0.66
N ASN A 26 10.08 2.98 -1.18
CA ASN A 26 9.78 3.17 -2.60
C ASN A 26 8.78 2.16 -3.20
N SER A 27 8.04 1.42 -2.37
CA SER A 27 6.97 0.54 -2.85
C SER A 27 5.79 1.34 -3.41
N LYS A 28 5.16 0.82 -4.46
CA LYS A 28 3.99 1.45 -5.11
C LYS A 28 2.89 0.42 -5.33
N GLY A 29 1.73 0.67 -4.75
CA GLY A 29 0.54 -0.17 -4.88
C GLY A 29 -0.66 0.62 -5.37
N TYR A 30 -1.37 0.08 -6.36
CA TYR A 30 -2.62 0.66 -6.86
C TYR A 30 -3.69 -0.43 -6.96
N GLY A 31 -4.82 -0.21 -6.30
CA GLY A 31 -5.95 -1.14 -6.27
C GLY A 31 -6.39 -1.44 -4.84
N ASP A 32 -7.61 -1.95 -4.69
CA ASP A 32 -8.18 -2.29 -3.39
C ASP A 32 -7.69 -3.65 -2.90
N ARG A 33 -7.47 -3.77 -1.59
CA ARG A 33 -7.07 -5.01 -0.90
C ARG A 33 -5.78 -5.62 -1.44
N ILE A 34 -4.79 -4.78 -1.76
CA ILE A 34 -3.46 -5.24 -2.19
C ILE A 34 -2.43 -5.08 -1.08
N ASP A 35 -1.41 -5.92 -1.13
CA ASP A 35 -0.17 -5.73 -0.37
C ASP A 35 0.97 -5.48 -1.37
N ALA A 36 1.42 -4.22 -1.45
CA ALA A 36 2.51 -3.81 -2.32
C ALA A 36 3.85 -3.94 -1.60
N TYR A 37 4.86 -4.45 -2.30
CA TYR A 37 6.21 -4.60 -1.78
C TYR A 37 7.22 -3.92 -2.71
N LYS A 38 8.37 -3.51 -2.18
CA LYS A 38 9.49 -3.08 -3.04
C LYS A 38 9.96 -4.27 -3.87
N LYS A 39 9.85 -4.18 -5.20
CA LYS A 39 10.55 -5.09 -6.10
C LYS A 39 12.04 -4.78 -6.05
N VAL A 40 12.83 -5.73 -5.57
CA VAL A 40 14.30 -5.75 -5.67
C VAL A 40 14.71 -6.11 -7.09
#